data_AF-A0ABD0P7Z1-F1
#
_entry.id   AF-A0ABD0P7Z1-F1
#
_cell.length_a   1.000
_cell.length_b   1.000
_cell.length_c   1.000
_cell.angle_alpha   90.00
_cell.angle_beta   90.00
_cell.angle_gamma   90.00
#
_symmetry.space_group_name_H-M   'P 1'
#
loop_
_entity.id
_entity.type
_entity.pdbx_description
1 polymer ?
#
loop_
_entity_poly.entity_id
_entity_poly.type
_entity_poly.pdbx_seq_one_letter_code
_entity_poly.pdbx_strand_id
1 'polypeptide(L)'
;RPIGTQEELLVFIWTKGPLEFIDASDSLLPFSEYEYRVTAVNSKGSTSSSWTSVRTLEAEPQGIDAPSAHPASAYSLLLSWTQPSMPNGVITMYRVVYQKLPNDPTFNSTTVTALTVL
;
A
#
# COMPACT_ATOMS: atom_id res chain seq x y z
N ARG A 1 15.52 0.93 11.54
CA ARG A 1 16.04 2.24 11.05
C ARG A 1 16.37 2.22 9.54
N PRO A 2 15.49 2.74 8.68
CA PRO A 2 15.85 3.30 7.37
C PRO A 2 15.90 4.83 7.40
N ILE A 3 16.59 5.41 6.42
CA ILE A 3 16.95 6.81 6.24
C ILE A 3 15.72 7.70 6.06
N GLY A 4 15.58 8.73 6.89
CA GLY A 4 14.52 9.77 6.75
C GLY A 4 13.58 9.92 7.95
N THR A 5 13.84 9.26 9.08
CA THR A 5 12.98 9.38 10.29
C THR A 5 12.94 10.81 10.80
N GLN A 6 11.82 11.48 10.57
CA GLN A 6 11.35 12.57 11.41
C GLN A 6 11.16 11.94 12.79
N GLU A 7 12.04 12.25 13.74
CA GLU A 7 11.80 11.89 15.15
C GLU A 7 10.64 12.75 15.63
N GLU A 8 9.41 12.24 15.46
CA GLU A 8 8.23 12.92 15.96
C GLU A 8 8.02 12.55 17.42
N LEU A 9 8.25 13.52 18.30
CA LEU A 9 8.01 13.36 19.73
C LEU A 9 6.53 13.56 20.02
N LEU A 10 5.77 12.46 20.01
CA LEU A 10 4.39 12.48 20.45
C LEU A 10 4.36 12.47 21.99
N VAL A 11 3.98 13.61 22.59
CA VAL A 11 3.93 13.78 24.06
C VAL A 11 2.51 13.52 24.56
N PHE A 12 2.34 12.48 25.37
CA PHE A 12 1.08 12.18 26.04
C PHE A 12 1.24 12.19 27.57
N ILE A 13 0.35 12.87 28.27
CA ILE A 13 0.29 12.87 29.74
C ILE A 13 -0.84 11.91 30.15
N TRP A 14 -0.50 10.65 30.42
CA TRP A 14 -1.47 9.71 31.00
C TRP A 14 -1.68 10.01 32.47
N THR A 15 -2.90 10.47 32.82
CA THR A 15 -3.34 10.58 34.21
C THR A 15 -4.31 9.46 34.59
N LYS A 16 -5.08 8.92 33.63
CA LYS A 16 -5.91 7.70 33.70
C LYS A 16 -6.13 7.15 32.28
N GLY A 17 -6.31 5.83 32.13
CA GLY A 17 -6.63 5.17 30.86
C GLY A 17 -5.75 3.94 30.56
N PRO A 18 -6.04 3.22 29.46
CA PRO A 18 -5.22 2.08 29.03
C PRO A 18 -3.81 2.53 28.63
N LEU A 19 -2.81 1.68 28.95
CA LEU A 19 -1.39 1.87 28.60
C LEU A 19 -1.13 1.44 27.14
N GLU A 20 -1.97 1.92 26.23
CA GLU A 20 -1.88 1.62 24.80
C GLU A 20 -1.72 2.92 24.02
N PHE A 21 -0.95 2.85 22.93
CA PHE A 21 -0.77 3.95 22.02
C PHE A 21 -1.09 3.47 20.61
N ILE A 22 -1.92 4.24 19.91
CA ILE A 22 -2.26 4.03 18.50
C ILE A 22 -1.75 5.26 17.76
N ASP A 23 -0.79 5.05 16.86
CA ASP A 23 -0.36 6.09 15.94
C ASP A 23 -1.38 6.18 14.78
N ALA A 24 -2.12 7.28 14.75
CA ALA A 24 -3.13 7.56 13.74
C ALA A 24 -2.71 8.72 12.83
N SER A 25 -1.41 8.95 12.69
CA SER A 25 -0.87 10.02 11.85
C SER A 25 -1.10 9.73 10.38
N ASP A 26 -1.55 10.73 9.62
CA ASP A 26 -1.76 10.62 8.15
C ASP A 26 -0.44 10.46 7.36
N SER A 27 0.70 10.58 8.04
CA SER A 27 2.05 10.41 7.49
C SER A 27 2.55 8.97 7.49
N LEU A 28 1.80 8.04 8.09
CA LEU A 28 2.16 6.62 8.09
C LEU A 28 1.99 6.02 6.70
N LEU A 29 3.05 5.37 6.22
CA LEU A 29 3.05 4.66 4.96
C LEU A 29 2.40 3.28 5.16
N PRO A 30 1.56 2.82 4.22
CA PRO A 30 1.02 1.46 4.24
C PRO A 30 2.11 0.40 4.18
N PHE A 31 1.84 -0.76 4.77
CA PHE A 31 2.71 -1.94 4.78
C PHE A 31 4.20 -1.64 5.07
N SER A 32 4.44 -0.68 5.95
CA SER A 32 5.77 -0.15 6.26
C SER A 32 6.12 -0.42 7.71
N GLU A 33 7.38 -0.73 7.96
CA GLU A 33 7.88 -1.03 9.30
C GLU A 33 8.29 0.25 10.02
N TYR A 34 7.77 0.41 11.24
CA TYR A 34 8.05 1.50 12.15
C TYR A 34 8.59 0.95 13.46
N GLU A 35 9.41 1.75 14.14
CA GLU A 35 9.95 1.42 15.47
C GLU A 35 9.46 2.45 16.48
N TYR A 36 8.88 1.99 17.58
CA TYR A 36 8.41 2.84 18.67
C TYR A 36 9.12 2.47 19.98
N ARG A 37 9.26 3.47 20.86
CA ARG A 37 9.66 3.27 22.26
C ARG A 37 8.95 4.27 23.14
N VAL A 38 8.82 3.95 24.42
CA VAL A 38 8.24 4.85 25.41
C VAL A 38 9.35 5.43 26.27
N THR A 39 9.28 6.73 26.58
CA THR A 39 10.16 7.38 27.54
C THR A 39 9.35 7.93 28.70
N ALA A 40 9.65 7.46 29.91
CA ALA A 40 9.07 7.96 31.14
C ALA A 40 9.98 9.04 31.75
N VAL A 41 9.41 10.15 32.20
CA VAL A 41 10.14 11.29 32.77
C VAL A 41 9.51 11.68 34.12
N ASN A 42 10.34 11.93 35.13
CA ASN A 42 9.94 12.51 36.41
C ASN A 42 10.92 13.62 36.84
N SER A 43 10.72 14.21 38.02
CA SER A 43 11.58 15.29 38.54
C SER A 43 13.03 14.86 38.84
N LYS A 44 13.35 13.57 38.77
CA LYS A 44 14.69 13.01 39.01
C LYS A 44 15.39 12.57 37.72
N GLY A 45 14.69 12.47 36.59
CA GLY A 45 15.29 12.08 35.33
C GLY A 45 14.31 11.38 34.38
N SER A 46 14.88 10.67 33.40
CA SER A 46 14.12 9.93 32.39
C SER A 46 14.68 8.52 32.19
N THR A 47 13.83 7.62 31.72
CA THR A 47 14.21 6.28 31.27
C THR A 47 13.39 5.88 30.06
N SER A 48 13.98 5.11 29.13
CA SER A 48 13.31 4.65 27.91
C SER A 48 13.18 3.14 27.90
N SER A 49 12.10 2.63 27.32
CA SER A 49 11.96 1.21 26.99
C SER A 49 12.94 0.81 25.87
N SER A 50 13.05 -0.49 25.64
CA SER A 50 13.60 -1.00 24.38
C SER A 50 12.70 -0.58 23.21
N TRP A 51 13.29 -0.50 22.02
CA TRP A 51 12.55 -0.30 20.77
C TRP A 51 11.70 -1.53 20.46
N THR A 52 10.51 -1.31 19.91
CA THR A 52 9.61 -2.36 19.41
C THR A 52 9.23 -2.03 17.97
N SER A 53 9.36 -3.01 17.09
CA SER A 53 8.99 -2.89 15.68
C SER A 53 7.54 -3.30 15.47
N VAL A 54 6.82 -2.54 14.64
CA VAL A 54 5.46 -2.85 14.20
C VAL A 54 5.33 -2.50 12.73
N ARG A 55 4.49 -3.23 12.00
CA ARG A 55 4.18 -2.95 10.61
C ARG A 55 2.76 -2.42 10.49
N THR A 56 2.60 -1.34 9.73
CA THR A 56 1.28 -0.81 9.38
C THR A 56 0.51 -1.81 8.51
N LEU A 57 -0.82 -1.66 8.50
CA LEU A 57 -1.68 -2.51 7.68
C LEU A 57 -1.44 -2.29 6.18
N GLU A 58 -1.85 -3.28 5.39
CA GLU A 58 -1.89 -3.15 3.93
C GLU A 58 -2.96 -2.14 3.51
N ALA A 59 -2.75 -1.50 2.36
CA ALA A 59 -3.71 -0.63 1.71
C ALA A 59 -3.77 -0.93 0.20
N GLU A 60 -4.64 -0.25 -0.53
CA GLU A 60 -4.81 -0.46 -1.96
C GLU A 60 -3.51 -0.16 -2.73
N PRO A 61 -3.10 -1.02 -3.68
CA PRO A 61 -1.97 -0.74 -4.56
C PRO A 61 -2.23 0.50 -5.42
N GLN A 62 -1.20 1.32 -5.61
CA GLN A 62 -1.26 2.56 -6.37
C GLN A 62 -0.10 2.64 -7.39
N GLY A 63 -0.30 3.48 -8.41
CA GLY A 63 0.71 3.70 -9.43
C GLY A 63 0.95 2.49 -10.33
N ILE A 64 -0.12 1.84 -10.77
CA ILE A 64 -0.07 0.86 -11.86
C ILE A 64 -0.11 1.60 -13.20
N ASP A 65 0.89 1.34 -14.04
CA ASP A 65 0.93 1.90 -15.38
C ASP A 65 0.01 1.13 -16.33
N ALA A 66 -0.38 1.78 -17.44
CA ALA A 66 -1.15 1.12 -18.49
C ALA A 66 -0.36 -0.09 -19.03
N PRO A 67 -1.00 -1.26 -19.22
CA PRO A 67 -0.34 -2.41 -19.79
C PRO A 67 0.04 -2.13 -21.25
N SER A 68 1.21 -2.61 -21.66
CA SER A 68 1.58 -2.64 -23.07
C SER A 68 0.91 -3.83 -23.76
N ALA A 69 0.44 -3.61 -24.98
CA ALA A 69 -0.27 -4.62 -25.76
C ALA A 69 0.40 -4.79 -27.13
N HIS A 70 0.73 -6.03 -27.48
CA HIS A 70 1.33 -6.39 -28.76
C HIS A 70 0.48 -7.43 -29.47
N PRO A 71 0.16 -7.27 -30.77
CA PRO A 71 -0.55 -8.30 -31.53
C PRO A 71 0.25 -9.60 -31.55
N ALA A 72 -0.34 -10.68 -31.05
CA ALA A 72 0.25 -12.03 -31.11
C ALA A 72 -0.34 -12.85 -32.26
N SER A 73 -1.61 -12.60 -32.63
CA SER A 73 -2.26 -13.16 -33.82
C SER A 73 -3.46 -12.29 -34.23
N ALA A 74 -4.23 -12.73 -35.24
CA ALA A 74 -5.46 -12.05 -35.66
C ALA A 74 -6.53 -11.95 -34.54
N TYR A 75 -6.46 -12.81 -33.52
CA TYR A 75 -7.45 -12.88 -32.44
C TYR A 75 -6.83 -12.90 -31.03
N SER A 76 -5.54 -12.57 -30.90
CA SER A 76 -4.86 -12.60 -29.60
C SER A 76 -3.86 -11.45 -29.43
N LEU A 77 -3.77 -10.95 -28.20
CA LEU A 77 -2.81 -9.94 -27.78
C LEU A 77 -1.90 -10.53 -26.71
N LEU A 78 -0.61 -10.17 -26.77
CA LEU A 78 0.32 -10.33 -25.65
C LEU A 78 0.29 -9.05 -24.82
N LEU A 79 -0.13 -9.16 -23.57
CA LEU A 79 -0.15 -8.08 -22.61
C LEU A 79 1.05 -8.19 -21.67
N SER A 80 1.70 -7.07 -21.38
CA SER A 80 2.75 -7.01 -20.35
C SER A 80 2.65 -5.72 -19.54
N TRP A 81 2.89 -5.83 -18.24
CA TRP A 81 2.82 -4.75 -17.27
C TRP A 81 3.86 -4.96 -16.17
N THR A 82 4.18 -3.90 -15.44
CA THR A 82 5.02 -3.95 -14.25
C THR A 82 4.18 -3.95 -12.99
N GLN A 83 4.79 -4.33 -11.86
CA GLN A 83 4.17 -4.22 -10.55
C GLN A 83 3.84 -2.74 -10.24
N PRO A 84 2.78 -2.44 -9.46
CA PRO A 84 2.48 -1.07 -9.03
C PRO A 84 3.69 -0.45 -8.33
N SER A 85 3.95 0.83 -8.58
CA SER A 85 5.06 1.57 -7.96
C SER A 85 4.89 1.72 -6.44
N MET A 86 3.65 1.70 -5.98
CA MET A 86 3.29 1.69 -4.56
C MET A 86 2.41 0.46 -4.28
N PRO A 87 3.00 -0.73 -4.05
CA PRO A 87 2.23 -1.94 -3.81
C PRO A 87 1.34 -1.87 -2.58
N ASN A 88 1.76 -1.10 -1.56
CA ASN A 88 1.05 -0.92 -0.29
C ASN A 88 0.66 -2.23 0.43
N GLY A 89 1.36 -3.32 0.12
CA GLY A 89 1.03 -4.67 0.56
C GLY A 89 1.61 -5.72 -0.38
N VAL A 90 1.27 -6.98 -0.13
CA VAL A 90 1.60 -8.10 -1.01
C VAL A 90 0.60 -8.15 -2.16
N ILE A 91 1.10 -8.08 -3.41
CA ILE A 91 0.24 -8.24 -4.58
C ILE A 91 -0.14 -9.71 -4.75
N THR A 92 -1.44 -10.00 -4.74
CA THR A 92 -1.98 -11.38 -4.81
C THR A 92 -2.67 -11.72 -6.14
N MET A 93 -3.06 -10.72 -6.94
CA MET A 93 -3.80 -10.91 -8.18
C MET A 93 -3.74 -9.66 -9.07
N TYR A 94 -3.79 -9.87 -10.39
CA TYR A 94 -4.14 -8.83 -11.36
C TYR A 94 -5.49 -9.12 -12.02
N ARG A 95 -6.35 -8.10 -12.12
CA ARG A 95 -7.60 -8.14 -12.88
C ARG A 95 -7.43 -7.36 -14.19
N VAL A 96 -7.51 -8.07 -15.31
CA VAL A 96 -7.51 -7.43 -16.63
C VAL A 96 -8.95 -7.24 -17.09
N VAL A 97 -9.25 -6.09 -17.68
CA VAL A 97 -10.55 -5.80 -18.30
C VAL A 97 -10.31 -5.22 -19.68
N TYR A 98 -11.14 -5.57 -20.66
CA TYR A 98 -11.10 -4.98 -21.99
C TYR A 98 -12.51 -4.59 -22.44
N GLN A 99 -12.59 -3.55 -23.25
CA GLN A 99 -13.81 -3.12 -23.91
C GLN A 99 -13.56 -3.01 -25.40
N LYS A 100 -14.52 -3.48 -26.19
CA LYS A 100 -14.51 -3.28 -27.63
C LYS A 100 -14.95 -1.85 -27.94
N LEU A 101 -14.13 -1.13 -28.73
CA LEU A 101 -14.48 0.23 -29.14
C LEU A 101 -15.71 0.20 -30.08
N PRO A 102 -16.67 1.16 -29.96
CA PRO A 102 -17.91 1.15 -30.73
C PRO A 102 -17.77 1.43 -32.24
N ASN A 103 -16.59 1.88 -32.68
CA ASN A 103 -16.41 2.45 -34.03
C ASN A 103 -16.20 1.40 -35.14
N ASP A 104 -16.40 0.12 -34.83
CA ASP A 104 -16.44 -0.94 -35.81
C ASP A 104 -17.92 -1.29 -36.11
N PRO A 105 -18.48 -0.87 -37.27
CA PRO A 105 -19.87 -1.10 -37.61
C PRO A 105 -20.23 -2.59 -37.76
N THR A 106 -19.26 -3.50 -37.68
CA THR A 106 -19.47 -4.94 -37.87
C THR A 106 -19.67 -5.74 -36.56
N PHE A 107 -19.66 -5.11 -35.37
CA PHE A 107 -19.74 -5.88 -34.11
C PHE A 107 -20.58 -5.23 -33.00
N ASN A 108 -21.48 -6.04 -32.42
CA ASN A 108 -22.27 -5.69 -31.23
C ASN A 108 -21.37 -5.61 -29.98
N SER A 109 -21.40 -4.48 -29.27
CA SER A 109 -20.55 -4.26 -28.10
C SER A 109 -21.11 -5.02 -26.88
N THR A 110 -20.35 -5.97 -26.37
CA THR A 110 -20.60 -6.62 -25.07
C THR A 110 -19.33 -6.49 -24.28
N THR A 111 -19.40 -5.88 -23.08
CA THR A 111 -18.29 -5.90 -22.13
C THR A 111 -18.04 -7.36 -21.74
N VAL A 112 -16.89 -7.91 -22.10
CA VAL A 112 -16.50 -9.27 -21.69
C VAL A 112 -15.50 -9.13 -20.54
N THR A 113 -15.86 -9.67 -19.39
CA THR A 113 -15.00 -9.71 -18.20
C THR A 113 -13.93 -10.79 -18.38
N ALA A 114 -12.68 -10.43 -18.04
CA ALA A 114 -11.49 -11.19 -18.42
C ALA A 114 -10.89 -12.07 -17.31
N LEU A 115 -9.75 -12.67 -17.67
CA LEU A 115 -8.95 -13.69 -16.98
C LEU A 115 -8.31 -13.19 -15.68
N THR A 116 -8.12 -14.12 -14.74
CA THR A 116 -7.33 -13.93 -13.51
C THR A 116 -5.91 -14.45 -13.73
N VAL A 117 -4.90 -13.63 -13.47
CA VAL A 117 -3.49 -14.05 -13.46
C VAL A 117 -3.02 -14.00 -12.00
N LEU A 118 -2.53 -15.14 -11.51
CA LEU A 118 -1.90 -15.32 -10.20
C LEU A 118 -0.42 -14.93 -10.28
#